data_AF-G7EVN9-F1
#
_entry.id   AF-G7EVN9-F1
#
_cell.length_a   1.000
_cell.length_b   1.000
_cell.length_c   1.000
_cell.angle_alpha   90.00
_cell.angle_beta   90.00
_cell.angle_gamma   90.00
#
_symmetry.space_group_name_H-M   'P 1'
#
loop_
_entity.id
_entity.type
_entity.pdbx_description
1 polymer ?
#
loop_
_entity_poly.entity_id
_entity_poly.type
_entity_poly.pdbx_seq_one_letter_code
_entity_poly.pdbx_strand_id
1 'polypeptide(L)'
;MTQNTNNSVVILSAVRTAIGGFGGSLKDFSPAELGTLCAKEALNRSQLTPDQIGSCVVGKVIHNGPKDAYLSRVIGLDAGLPISSHAVTLNRLCGSGLEAIIQAAQQIQLGDVDAALAGGAESMSSSAYTLESNRWGQKMGNSTMVDELTTTLQDPWDNNPMGITAENIAEKYSISRQQQDEYAANSHNKAAKAIAAGHFKQQIVPIEIKSRKGTHILTPTNMFAPIPQSISLQL
;
A
#
# COMPACT_ATOMS: atom_id res chain seq x y z
N MET A 1 -24.37 -12.95 -27.90
CA MET A 1 -23.55 -14.16 -27.74
C MET A 1 -22.41 -13.83 -26.80
N THR A 2 -22.61 -13.94 -25.49
CA THR A 2 -21.49 -13.95 -24.54
C THR A 2 -20.90 -15.34 -24.61
N GLN A 3 -19.86 -15.53 -25.43
CA GLN A 3 -19.04 -16.72 -25.25
C GLN A 3 -18.52 -16.63 -23.83
N ASN A 4 -18.98 -17.55 -22.99
CA ASN A 4 -18.48 -17.71 -21.63
C ASN A 4 -17.08 -18.30 -21.76
N THR A 5 -16.13 -17.47 -22.20
CA THR A 5 -14.73 -17.85 -22.22
C THR A 5 -14.32 -17.87 -20.77
N ASN A 6 -14.17 -19.08 -20.24
CA ASN A 6 -13.69 -19.38 -18.91
C ASN A 6 -12.20 -18.96 -18.84
N ASN A 7 -11.93 -17.65 -19.04
CA ASN A 7 -10.59 -17.09 -19.16
C ASN A 7 -9.94 -17.21 -17.79
N SER A 8 -9.09 -18.23 -17.67
CA SER A 8 -8.26 -18.43 -16.49
C SER A 8 -7.33 -17.23 -16.35
N VAL A 9 -7.43 -16.51 -15.24
CA VAL A 9 -6.52 -15.42 -14.90
C VAL A 9 -5.38 -15.99 -14.07
N VAL A 10 -4.15 -15.60 -14.41
CA VAL A 10 -2.92 -16.01 -13.70
C VAL A 10 -2.10 -14.78 -13.32
N ILE A 11 -1.29 -14.91 -12.27
CA ILE A 11 -0.32 -13.89 -11.85
C ILE A 11 1.03 -14.23 -12.46
N LEU A 12 1.56 -13.36 -13.31
CA LEU A 12 2.86 -13.55 -13.97
C LEU A 12 4.03 -13.11 -13.08
N SER A 13 3.84 -12.09 -12.25
CA SER A 13 4.82 -11.64 -11.27
C SER A 13 4.13 -10.94 -10.10
N ALA A 14 4.79 -10.94 -8.93
CA ALA A 14 4.34 -10.24 -7.75
C ALA A 14 5.55 -9.63 -7.03
N VAL A 15 5.50 -8.32 -6.80
CA VAL A 15 6.58 -7.56 -6.17
C VAL A 15 5.99 -6.51 -5.23
N ARG A 16 6.80 -6.07 -4.27
CA ARG A 16 6.45 -4.98 -3.35
C ARG A 16 7.71 -4.23 -2.93
N THR A 17 7.54 -3.06 -2.36
CA THR A 17 8.62 -2.40 -1.63
C THR A 17 8.87 -3.11 -0.30
N ALA A 18 9.97 -2.75 0.36
CA ALA A 18 10.04 -2.89 1.81
C ALA A 18 8.91 -2.08 2.48
N ILE A 19 8.46 -2.50 3.66
CA ILE A 19 7.48 -1.75 4.45
C ILE A 19 8.27 -0.83 5.39
N GLY A 20 8.07 0.48 5.29
CA GLY A 20 8.73 1.47 6.14
C GLY A 20 7.94 1.77 7.41
N GLY A 21 8.62 2.06 8.51
CA GLY A 21 7.99 2.64 9.69
C GLY A 21 7.48 4.07 9.42
N PHE A 22 6.47 4.52 10.14
CA PHE A 22 5.92 5.87 10.04
C PHE A 22 7.00 6.93 10.34
N GLY A 23 7.17 7.90 9.43
CA GLY A 23 8.25 8.89 9.51
C GLY A 23 9.66 8.31 9.33
N GLY A 24 9.78 7.07 8.85
CA GLY A 24 11.03 6.33 8.72
C GLY A 24 11.68 6.40 7.35
N SER A 25 12.23 5.27 6.91
CA SER A 25 13.08 5.14 5.71
C SER A 25 12.43 5.58 4.40
N LEU A 26 11.10 5.47 4.29
CA LEU A 26 10.35 5.79 3.07
C LEU A 26 9.61 7.12 3.13
N LYS A 27 9.80 7.93 4.18
CA LYS A 27 9.04 9.18 4.39
C LYS A 27 9.17 10.20 3.26
N ASP A 28 10.29 10.17 2.54
CA ASP A 28 10.62 11.13 1.47
C ASP A 28 10.16 10.64 0.09
N PHE A 29 9.49 9.48 0.01
CA PHE A 29 8.91 8.95 -1.22
C PHE A 29 7.41 9.21 -1.27
N SER A 30 6.93 9.67 -2.42
CA SER A 30 5.52 9.74 -2.73
C SER A 30 4.94 8.35 -3.04
N PRO A 31 3.61 8.15 -2.87
CA PRO A 31 2.96 6.91 -3.28
C PRO A 31 3.21 6.57 -4.76
N ALA A 32 3.22 7.59 -5.63
CA ALA A 32 3.50 7.41 -7.05
C ALA A 32 4.91 6.84 -7.29
N GLU A 33 5.94 7.37 -6.63
CA GLU A 33 7.31 6.86 -6.78
C GLU A 33 7.43 5.41 -6.31
N LEU A 34 6.85 5.07 -5.14
CA LEU A 34 6.84 3.70 -4.62
C LEU A 34 6.10 2.75 -5.57
N GLY A 35 4.94 3.16 -6.06
CA GLY A 35 4.15 2.40 -7.02
C GLY A 35 4.87 2.19 -8.34
N THR A 36 5.52 3.22 -8.89
CA THR A 36 6.31 3.15 -10.12
C THR A 36 7.50 2.20 -9.99
N LEU A 37 8.22 2.22 -8.86
CA LEU A 37 9.30 1.29 -8.60
C LEU A 37 8.83 -0.17 -8.62
N CYS A 38 7.69 -0.46 -7.97
CA CYS A 38 7.08 -1.78 -8.03
C CYS A 38 6.58 -2.15 -9.42
N ALA A 39 5.91 -1.23 -10.12
CA ALA A 39 5.38 -1.46 -11.45
C ALA A 39 6.47 -1.85 -12.45
N LYS A 40 7.57 -1.09 -12.48
CA LYS A 40 8.72 -1.40 -13.36
C LYS A 40 9.30 -2.78 -13.10
N GLU A 41 9.48 -3.14 -11.83
CA GLU A 41 10.03 -4.44 -11.46
C GLU A 41 9.04 -5.58 -11.70
N ALA A 42 7.73 -5.35 -11.51
CA ALA A 42 6.69 -6.32 -11.85
C ALA A 42 6.71 -6.64 -13.34
N LEU A 43 6.74 -5.62 -14.19
CA LEU A 43 6.82 -5.77 -15.65
C LEU A 43 8.08 -6.55 -16.05
N ASN A 44 9.23 -6.12 -15.55
CA ASN A 44 10.52 -6.79 -15.79
C ASN A 44 10.47 -8.30 -15.44
N ARG A 45 9.90 -8.66 -14.28
CA ARG A 45 9.81 -10.06 -13.84
C ARG A 45 8.74 -10.87 -14.57
N SER A 46 7.69 -10.22 -15.05
CA SER A 46 6.64 -10.86 -15.84
C SER A 46 7.08 -11.19 -17.26
N GLN A 47 8.20 -10.60 -17.72
CA GLN A 47 8.69 -10.68 -19.10
C GLN A 47 7.70 -10.11 -20.14
N LEU A 48 6.72 -9.32 -19.71
CA LEU A 48 5.86 -8.55 -20.59
C LEU A 48 6.50 -7.20 -20.91
N THR A 49 6.31 -6.73 -22.14
CA THR A 49 6.61 -5.36 -22.52
C THR A 49 5.47 -4.43 -22.10
N PRO A 50 5.74 -3.15 -21.78
CA PRO A 50 4.70 -2.23 -21.30
C PRO A 50 3.51 -2.05 -22.26
N ASP A 51 3.72 -2.19 -23.57
CA ASP A 51 2.69 -2.11 -24.61
C ASP A 51 1.68 -3.27 -24.59
N GLN A 52 2.01 -4.38 -23.91
CA GLN A 52 1.09 -5.51 -23.72
C GLN A 52 0.10 -5.28 -22.57
N ILE A 53 0.31 -4.25 -21.75
CA ILE A 53 -0.53 -3.97 -20.58
C ILE A 53 -1.63 -2.99 -20.97
N GLY A 54 -2.87 -3.49 -21.01
CA GLY A 54 -4.03 -2.69 -21.40
C GLY A 54 -4.61 -1.83 -20.26
N SER A 55 -4.29 -2.15 -19.00
CA SER A 55 -4.88 -1.47 -17.84
C SER A 55 -3.94 -1.42 -16.64
N CYS A 56 -3.96 -0.30 -15.91
CA CYS A 56 -3.31 -0.11 -14.61
C CYS A 56 -4.35 0.18 -13.52
N VAL A 57 -4.48 -0.72 -12.55
CA VAL A 57 -5.46 -0.66 -11.47
C VAL A 57 -4.71 -0.52 -10.14
N VAL A 58 -4.89 0.60 -9.43
CA VAL A 58 -4.13 0.86 -8.20
C VAL A 58 -5.06 1.26 -7.06
N GLY A 59 -4.98 0.51 -5.97
CA GLY A 59 -5.60 0.86 -4.70
C GLY A 59 -4.86 2.00 -3.98
N LYS A 60 -5.61 2.99 -3.52
CA LYS A 60 -5.11 4.15 -2.79
C LYS A 60 -6.17 4.64 -1.80
N VAL A 61 -5.75 5.09 -0.61
CA VAL A 61 -6.69 5.55 0.42
C VAL A 61 -6.45 7.01 0.80
N ILE A 62 -5.31 7.32 1.41
CA ILE A 62 -5.11 8.61 2.09
C ILE A 62 -4.55 9.65 1.12
N HIS A 63 -5.02 10.91 1.18
CA HIS A 63 -4.46 11.95 0.32
C HIS A 63 -3.06 12.41 0.80
N ASN A 64 -2.13 12.51 -0.15
CA ASN A 64 -0.77 13.03 0.01
C ASN A 64 -0.52 14.24 -0.91
N GLY A 65 -1.21 14.33 -2.04
CA GLY A 65 -1.06 15.45 -2.97
C GLY A 65 -1.82 15.31 -4.28
N PRO A 66 -1.70 16.29 -5.20
CA PRO A 66 -2.52 16.35 -6.41
C PRO A 66 -2.32 15.17 -7.38
N LYS A 67 -1.16 14.50 -7.34
CA LYS A 67 -0.91 13.30 -8.15
C LYS A 67 -1.80 12.12 -7.76
N ASP A 68 -2.32 12.08 -6.54
CA ASP A 68 -3.14 10.95 -6.08
C ASP A 68 -4.46 10.83 -6.86
N ALA A 69 -5.00 11.95 -7.35
CA ALA A 69 -6.18 11.98 -8.22
C ALA A 69 -5.96 11.20 -9.54
N TYR A 70 -4.70 10.97 -9.92
CA TYR A 70 -4.31 10.27 -11.13
C TYR A 70 -3.31 9.15 -10.82
N LEU A 71 -3.30 8.60 -9.60
CA LEU A 71 -2.18 7.79 -9.11
C LEU A 71 -1.85 6.61 -10.02
N SER A 72 -2.86 5.82 -10.41
CA SER A 72 -2.71 4.69 -11.34
C SER A 72 -2.17 5.13 -12.69
N ARG A 73 -2.63 6.28 -13.19
CA ARG A 73 -2.18 6.84 -14.47
C ARG A 73 -0.72 7.30 -14.40
N VAL A 74 -0.33 7.96 -13.31
CA VAL A 74 1.06 8.38 -13.07
C VAL A 74 1.96 7.15 -12.99
N ILE A 75 1.59 6.15 -12.19
CA ILE A 75 2.35 4.90 -12.05
C ILE A 75 2.49 4.18 -13.39
N GLY A 76 1.39 4.01 -14.12
CA GLY A 76 1.38 3.33 -15.42
C GLY A 76 2.29 4.02 -16.43
N LEU A 77 2.13 5.33 -16.62
CA LEU A 77 2.96 6.09 -17.56
C LEU A 77 4.43 6.13 -17.15
N ASP A 78 4.72 6.37 -15.87
CA ASP A 78 6.10 6.42 -15.38
C ASP A 78 6.78 5.03 -15.45
N ALA A 79 6.00 3.94 -15.42
CA ALA A 79 6.43 2.57 -15.66
C ALA A 79 6.56 2.20 -17.15
N GLY A 80 6.14 3.09 -18.06
CA GLY A 80 6.30 2.94 -19.51
C GLY A 80 5.07 2.41 -20.24
N LEU A 81 3.93 2.25 -19.58
CA LEU A 81 2.69 1.85 -20.27
C LEU A 81 2.31 2.89 -21.34
N PRO A 82 1.66 2.47 -22.44
CA PRO A 82 1.27 3.39 -23.50
C PRO A 82 0.21 4.37 -23.03
N ILE A 83 0.16 5.56 -23.65
CA ILE A 83 -0.85 6.58 -23.35
C ILE A 83 -2.28 6.04 -23.55
N SER A 84 -2.47 5.08 -24.45
CA SER A 84 -3.74 4.41 -24.71
C SER A 84 -4.17 3.43 -23.62
N SER A 85 -3.29 3.05 -22.69
CA SER A 85 -3.65 2.17 -21.57
C SER A 85 -4.68 2.83 -20.64
N HIS A 86 -5.61 2.02 -20.14
CA HIS A 86 -6.57 2.45 -19.13
C HIS A 86 -5.89 2.59 -17.78
N ALA A 87 -6.39 3.48 -16.93
CA ALA A 87 -5.93 3.63 -15.57
C ALA A 87 -7.09 3.92 -14.63
N VAL A 88 -7.15 3.22 -13.50
CA VAL A 88 -8.14 3.47 -12.45
C VAL A 88 -7.50 3.40 -11.08
N THR A 89 -7.79 4.43 -10.29
CA THR A 89 -7.46 4.48 -8.86
C THR A 89 -8.72 4.26 -8.08
N LEU A 90 -8.70 3.32 -7.13
CA LEU A 90 -9.86 2.97 -6.33
C LEU A 90 -9.54 3.03 -4.84
N ASN A 91 -10.59 3.25 -4.05
CA ASN A 91 -10.52 3.25 -2.60
C ASN A 91 -11.57 2.29 -2.03
N ARG A 92 -11.09 1.21 -1.43
CA ARG A 92 -11.82 0.26 -0.58
C ARG A 92 -11.09 0.11 0.76
N LEU A 93 -10.58 1.21 1.30
CA LEU A 93 -9.80 1.29 2.55
C LEU A 93 -8.67 0.25 2.55
N CYS A 94 -8.47 -0.51 3.63
CA CYS A 94 -7.46 -1.56 3.73
C CYS A 94 -7.56 -2.64 2.64
N GLY A 95 -8.73 -2.80 2.01
CA GLY A 95 -8.97 -3.75 0.92
C GLY A 95 -8.56 -3.25 -0.46
N SER A 96 -8.17 -1.99 -0.63
CA SER A 96 -7.97 -1.36 -1.94
C SER A 96 -6.95 -2.08 -2.82
N GLY A 97 -5.83 -2.54 -2.25
CA GLY A 97 -4.80 -3.24 -3.04
C GLY A 97 -5.28 -4.58 -3.58
N LEU A 98 -6.13 -5.30 -2.82
CA LEU A 98 -6.72 -6.56 -3.27
C LEU A 98 -7.88 -6.33 -4.24
N GLU A 99 -8.69 -5.30 -4.00
CA GLU A 99 -9.76 -4.89 -4.91
C GLU A 99 -9.20 -4.55 -6.30
N ALA A 100 -8.03 -3.92 -6.35
CA ALA A 100 -7.36 -3.65 -7.62
C ALA A 100 -7.02 -4.93 -8.40
N ILE A 101 -6.57 -5.98 -7.71
CA ILE A 101 -6.30 -7.28 -8.31
C ILE A 101 -7.60 -7.93 -8.80
N ILE A 102 -8.67 -7.85 -8.03
CA ILE A 102 -9.99 -8.36 -8.40
C ILE A 102 -10.52 -7.66 -9.65
N GLN A 103 -10.47 -6.32 -9.69
CA GLN A 103 -10.95 -5.55 -10.83
C GLN A 103 -10.11 -5.79 -12.09
N ALA A 104 -8.79 -5.94 -11.97
CA ALA A 104 -7.93 -6.31 -13.09
C ALA A 104 -8.24 -7.72 -13.62
N ALA A 105 -8.48 -8.68 -12.73
CA ALA A 105 -8.91 -10.03 -13.13
C ALA A 105 -10.25 -10.00 -13.87
N GLN A 106 -11.20 -9.19 -13.40
CA GLN A 106 -12.50 -9.01 -14.07
C GLN A 106 -12.34 -8.42 -15.47
N GLN A 107 -11.49 -7.41 -15.67
CA GLN A 107 -11.21 -6.83 -16.99
C GLN A 107 -10.67 -7.89 -17.96
N ILE A 108 -9.81 -8.80 -17.51
CA ILE A 108 -9.29 -9.92 -18.31
C ILE A 108 -10.38 -10.96 -18.62
N GLN A 109 -11.19 -11.32 -17.61
CA GLN A 109 -12.28 -12.27 -17.77
C GLN A 109 -13.36 -11.78 -18.73
N LEU A 110 -13.64 -10.48 -18.73
CA LEU A 110 -14.61 -9.84 -19.62
C LEU A 110 -14.06 -9.58 -21.03
N GLY A 111 -12.75 -9.77 -21.24
CA GLY A 111 -12.10 -9.54 -22.53
C GLY A 111 -11.84 -8.06 -22.85
N ASP A 112 -11.83 -7.19 -21.83
CA ASP A 112 -11.51 -5.76 -22.01
C ASP A 112 -10.01 -5.57 -22.30
N VAL A 113 -9.15 -6.38 -21.68
CA VAL A 113 -7.69 -6.40 -21.85
C VAL A 113 -7.13 -7.81 -21.68
N ASP A 114 -6.00 -8.14 -22.31
CA ASP A 114 -5.35 -9.45 -22.14
C ASP A 114 -4.41 -9.50 -20.92
N ALA A 115 -3.86 -8.35 -20.52
CA ALA A 115 -2.99 -8.21 -19.37
C ALA A 115 -3.19 -6.85 -18.67
N ALA A 116 -3.05 -6.86 -17.35
CA ALA A 116 -3.23 -5.69 -16.50
C ALA A 116 -2.16 -5.64 -15.40
N LEU A 117 -1.74 -4.42 -15.06
CA LEU A 117 -0.92 -4.13 -13.89
C LEU A 117 -1.84 -3.78 -12.72
N ALA A 118 -1.75 -4.52 -11.62
CA ALA A 118 -2.62 -4.32 -10.46
C ALA A 118 -1.86 -4.30 -9.13
N GLY A 119 -2.31 -3.49 -8.18
CA GLY A 119 -1.73 -3.45 -6.84
C GLY A 119 -2.23 -2.28 -6.00
N GLY A 120 -1.41 -1.83 -5.06
CA GLY A 120 -1.71 -0.66 -4.23
C GLY A 120 -0.45 0.14 -3.91
N ALA A 121 -0.63 1.43 -3.66
CA ALA A 121 0.46 2.32 -3.26
C ALA A 121 -0.05 3.28 -2.19
N GLU A 122 0.69 3.41 -1.10
CA GLU A 122 0.29 4.20 0.06
C GLU A 122 1.51 4.81 0.76
N SER A 123 1.35 5.99 1.33
CA SER A 123 2.36 6.60 2.20
C SER A 123 1.67 7.35 3.33
N MET A 124 1.51 6.67 4.46
CA MET A 124 0.94 7.30 5.66
C MET A 124 1.85 8.43 6.18
N SER A 125 3.17 8.31 5.98
CA SER A 125 4.16 9.28 6.47
C SER A 125 4.06 10.66 5.84
N SER A 126 3.57 10.74 4.60
CA SER A 126 3.41 12.01 3.89
C SER A 126 1.94 12.43 3.75
N SER A 127 1.05 11.90 4.61
CA SER A 127 -0.38 12.23 4.58
C SER A 127 -0.58 13.74 4.72
N ALA A 128 -1.55 14.27 3.99
CA ALA A 128 -1.83 15.68 4.00
C ALA A 128 -2.51 16.13 5.29
N TYR A 129 -2.33 17.40 5.61
CA TYR A 129 -3.22 18.13 6.50
C TYR A 129 -4.12 19.02 5.66
N THR A 130 -5.42 19.05 5.95
CA THR A 130 -6.39 19.90 5.27
C THR A 130 -6.87 21.04 6.17
N LEU A 131 -7.22 22.17 5.56
CA LEU A 131 -7.74 23.35 6.25
C LEU A 131 -8.99 23.80 5.50
N GLU A 132 -10.14 23.24 5.87
CA GLU A 132 -11.40 23.38 5.13
C GLU A 132 -11.83 24.83 4.97
N SER A 133 -11.61 25.65 5.99
CA SER A 133 -12.02 27.06 6.00
C SER A 133 -11.25 27.92 4.99
N ASN A 134 -10.11 27.46 4.46
CA ASN A 134 -9.23 28.31 3.66
C ASN A 134 -9.78 28.61 2.25
N ARG A 135 -10.68 27.77 1.70
CA ARG A 135 -11.22 27.98 0.35
C ARG A 135 -12.08 29.25 0.25
N TRP A 136 -12.83 29.55 1.31
CA TRP A 136 -13.77 30.69 1.38
C TRP A 136 -13.42 31.72 2.47
N GLY A 137 -12.38 31.43 3.25
CA GLY A 137 -11.94 32.20 4.40
C GLY A 137 -12.72 31.88 5.68
N GLN A 138 -12.09 32.16 6.82
CA GLN A 138 -12.71 32.10 8.14
C GLN A 138 -12.92 33.52 8.67
N LYS A 139 -14.19 33.95 8.80
CA LYS A 139 -14.51 35.34 9.17
C LYS A 139 -14.05 35.72 10.58
N MET A 140 -14.18 34.82 11.55
CA MET A 140 -13.78 35.02 12.95
C MET A 140 -13.69 33.65 13.66
N GLY A 141 -12.86 33.54 14.70
CA GLY A 141 -12.71 32.33 15.52
C GLY A 141 -11.62 31.36 15.06
N ASN A 142 -11.38 30.30 15.84
CA ASN A 142 -10.30 29.33 15.61
C ASN A 142 -10.56 28.41 14.41
N SER A 143 -9.56 28.23 13.54
CA SER A 143 -9.61 27.23 12.46
C SER A 143 -8.98 25.91 12.90
N THR A 144 -9.48 24.80 12.38
CA THR A 144 -8.93 23.46 12.64
C THR A 144 -8.18 22.96 11.42
N MET A 145 -6.91 22.61 11.61
CA MET A 145 -6.15 21.85 10.63
C MET A 145 -6.41 20.36 10.88
N VAL A 146 -6.96 19.68 9.87
CA VAL A 146 -7.41 18.29 9.95
C VAL A 146 -6.31 17.39 9.44
N ASP A 147 -5.94 16.38 10.23
CA ASP A 147 -5.01 15.34 9.80
C ASP A 147 -5.75 14.27 9.00
N GLU A 148 -5.50 14.19 7.68
CA GLU A 148 -6.13 13.19 6.80
C GLU A 148 -5.78 11.77 7.23
N LEU A 149 -4.61 11.55 7.85
CA LEU A 149 -4.22 10.22 8.34
C LEU A 149 -5.16 9.77 9.44
N THR A 150 -5.27 10.57 10.50
CA THR A 150 -6.03 10.22 11.69
C THR A 150 -7.52 10.13 11.39
N THR A 151 -8.05 11.07 10.59
CA THR A 151 -9.47 11.07 10.19
C THR A 151 -9.84 9.90 9.29
N THR A 152 -8.95 9.50 8.37
CA THR A 152 -9.18 8.30 7.54
C THR A 152 -9.19 7.00 8.35
N LEU A 153 -8.53 6.98 9.51
CA LEU A 153 -8.47 5.83 10.43
C LEU A 153 -9.56 5.85 11.51
N GLN A 154 -10.61 6.64 11.30
CA GLN A 154 -11.80 6.70 12.15
C GLN A 154 -13.03 6.16 11.42
N ASP A 155 -13.95 5.59 12.18
CA ASP A 155 -15.26 5.22 11.66
C ASP A 155 -16.05 6.51 11.37
N PRO A 156 -16.66 6.65 10.19
CA PRO A 156 -17.27 7.91 9.79
C PRO A 156 -18.61 8.20 10.48
N TRP A 157 -19.20 7.26 11.23
CA TRP A 157 -20.47 7.47 11.92
C TRP A 157 -20.29 7.91 13.36
N ASP A 158 -19.32 7.35 14.08
CA ASP A 158 -19.07 7.66 15.50
C ASP A 158 -17.73 8.35 15.77
N ASN A 159 -16.89 8.54 14.74
CA ASN A 159 -15.54 9.10 14.81
C ASN A 159 -14.59 8.34 15.74
N ASN A 160 -14.92 7.10 16.10
CA ASN A 160 -14.03 6.27 16.89
C ASN A 160 -12.87 5.78 16.02
N PRO A 161 -11.63 5.76 16.55
CA PRO A 161 -10.52 5.18 15.82
C PRO A 161 -10.75 3.69 15.62
N MET A 162 -10.23 3.13 14.53
CA MET A 162 -10.38 1.71 14.20
C MET A 162 -9.99 0.76 15.34
N GLY A 163 -9.10 1.17 16.25
CA GLY A 163 -8.75 0.41 17.45
C GLY A 163 -9.94 0.10 18.36
N ILE A 164 -10.94 0.99 18.46
CA ILE A 164 -12.16 0.74 19.24
C ILE A 164 -12.98 -0.39 18.61
N THR A 165 -13.02 -0.49 17.28
CA THR A 165 -13.68 -1.62 16.61
C THR A 165 -13.00 -2.95 16.95
N ALA A 166 -11.68 -2.94 17.13
CA ALA A 166 -10.92 -4.11 17.58
C ALA A 166 -11.24 -4.48 19.03
N GLU A 167 -11.38 -3.50 19.93
CA GLU A 167 -11.81 -3.72 21.31
C GLU A 167 -13.23 -4.31 21.38
N ASN A 168 -14.17 -3.80 20.56
CA ASN A 168 -15.52 -4.35 20.48
C ASN A 168 -15.52 -5.83 20.04
N ILE A 169 -14.65 -6.20 19.10
CA ILE A 169 -14.44 -7.60 18.69
C ILE A 169 -13.82 -8.41 19.84
N ALA A 170 -12.81 -7.87 20.51
CA ALA A 170 -12.15 -8.55 21.63
C ALA A 170 -13.14 -8.85 22.75
N GLU A 171 -14.00 -7.90 23.13
CA GLU A 171 -15.05 -8.10 24.12
C GLU A 171 -16.07 -9.14 23.64
N LYS A 172 -16.65 -8.95 22.44
CA LYS A 172 -17.69 -9.82 21.89
C LYS A 172 -17.26 -11.29 21.79
N TYR A 173 -16.00 -11.53 21.44
CA TYR A 173 -15.46 -12.88 21.29
C TYR A 173 -14.59 -13.34 22.46
N SER A 174 -14.55 -12.56 23.55
CA SER A 174 -13.76 -12.86 24.76
C SER A 174 -12.27 -13.14 24.47
N ILE A 175 -11.68 -12.35 23.57
CA ILE A 175 -10.26 -12.43 23.21
C ILE A 175 -9.44 -11.69 24.26
N SER A 176 -8.82 -12.43 25.16
CA SER A 176 -8.05 -11.87 26.26
C SER A 176 -6.82 -11.09 25.77
N ARG A 177 -6.38 -10.12 26.58
CA ARG A 177 -5.13 -9.38 26.35
C ARG A 177 -3.92 -10.33 26.17
N GLN A 178 -3.87 -11.41 26.95
CA GLN A 178 -2.81 -12.40 26.84
C GLN A 178 -2.79 -13.07 25.47
N GLN A 179 -3.96 -13.46 24.92
CA GLN A 179 -4.04 -14.05 23.58
C GLN A 179 -3.59 -13.06 22.48
N GLN A 180 -3.93 -11.77 22.63
CA GLN A 180 -3.49 -10.73 21.71
C GLN A 180 -1.96 -10.57 21.75
N ASP A 181 -1.38 -10.50 22.95
CA ASP A 181 0.08 -10.37 23.14
C ASP A 181 0.84 -11.60 22.63
N GLU A 182 0.35 -12.80 22.91
CA GLU A 182 0.94 -14.06 22.41
C GLU A 182 0.89 -14.12 20.88
N TYR A 183 -0.22 -13.71 20.27
CA TYR A 183 -0.33 -13.63 18.81
C TYR A 183 0.66 -12.63 18.21
N ALA A 184 0.77 -11.43 18.80
CA ALA A 184 1.70 -10.40 18.36
C ALA A 184 3.16 -10.87 18.47
N ALA A 185 3.57 -11.43 19.61
CA ALA A 185 4.91 -11.97 19.81
C ALA A 185 5.23 -13.08 18.79
N ASN A 186 4.29 -13.99 18.56
CA ASN A 186 4.43 -15.04 17.56
C ASN A 186 4.55 -14.49 16.13
N SER A 187 3.81 -13.43 15.79
CA SER A 187 3.91 -12.74 14.50
C SER A 187 5.32 -12.14 14.30
N HIS A 188 5.82 -11.40 15.29
CA HIS A 188 7.18 -10.83 15.25
C HIS A 188 8.26 -11.91 15.12
N ASN A 189 8.15 -13.00 15.87
CA ASN A 189 9.09 -14.12 15.80
C ASN A 189 9.08 -14.79 14.41
N LYS A 190 7.89 -15.00 13.81
CA LYS A 190 7.77 -15.52 12.44
C LYS A 190 8.40 -14.58 11.42
N ALA A 191 8.15 -13.28 11.53
CA ALA A 191 8.71 -12.27 10.63
C ALA A 191 10.26 -12.24 10.71
N ALA A 192 10.82 -12.25 11.92
CA ALA A 192 12.27 -12.29 12.13
C ALA A 192 12.90 -13.55 11.52
N LYS A 193 12.30 -14.73 11.75
CA LYS A 193 12.74 -16.00 11.14
C LYS A 193 12.66 -15.98 9.61
N ALA A 194 11.57 -15.45 9.04
CA ALA A 194 11.39 -15.36 7.59
C ALA A 194 12.41 -14.41 6.93
N ILE A 195 12.75 -13.30 7.60
CA ILE A 195 13.80 -12.38 7.14
C ILE A 195 15.17 -13.07 7.18
N ALA A 196 15.51 -13.71 8.30
CA ALA A 196 16.78 -14.42 8.47
C ALA A 196 16.94 -15.56 7.44
N ALA A 197 15.86 -16.29 7.16
CA ALA A 197 15.81 -17.32 6.13
C ALA A 197 15.77 -16.77 4.70
N GLY A 198 15.64 -15.46 4.51
CA GLY A 198 15.64 -14.82 3.19
C GLY A 198 14.36 -15.00 2.37
N HIS A 199 13.24 -15.42 2.98
CA HIS A 199 11.98 -15.67 2.29
C HIS A 199 11.44 -14.45 1.54
N PHE A 200 11.82 -13.24 1.94
CA PHE A 200 11.33 -12.00 1.33
C PHE A 200 12.23 -11.44 0.22
N LYS A 201 13.41 -12.02 -0.02
CA LYS A 201 14.37 -11.53 -1.02
C LYS A 201 13.75 -11.46 -2.41
N GLN A 202 12.98 -12.48 -2.78
CA GLN A 202 12.37 -12.57 -4.11
C GLN A 202 11.17 -11.66 -4.30
N GLN A 203 10.56 -11.07 -3.27
CA GLN A 203 9.37 -10.22 -3.44
C GLN A 203 9.64 -8.73 -3.21
N ILE A 204 10.80 -8.35 -2.67
CA ILE A 204 11.12 -6.95 -2.36
C ILE A 204 11.96 -6.33 -3.47
N VAL A 205 11.50 -5.19 -3.98
CA VAL A 205 12.29 -4.32 -4.85
C VAL A 205 13.27 -3.51 -3.98
N PRO A 206 14.59 -3.53 -4.25
CA PRO A 206 15.53 -2.66 -3.56
C PRO A 206 15.25 -1.18 -3.87
N ILE A 207 15.30 -0.34 -2.84
CA ILE A 207 15.09 1.11 -2.99
C ILE A 207 16.33 1.84 -2.53
N GLU A 208 16.87 2.70 -3.40
CA GLU A 208 17.98 3.58 -3.06
C GLU A 208 17.48 4.79 -2.25
N ILE A 209 17.93 4.92 -1.00
CA ILE A 209 17.63 6.05 -0.13
C ILE A 209 18.84 6.98 -0.11
N LYS A 210 18.65 8.21 -0.61
CA LYS A 210 19.67 9.25 -0.57
C LYS A 210 19.51 10.10 0.68
N SER A 211 20.58 10.25 1.44
CA SER A 211 20.62 11.11 2.63
C SER A 211 21.83 12.03 2.58
N ARG A 212 21.86 13.06 3.44
CA ARG A 212 23.05 13.92 3.63
C ARG A 212 24.31 13.14 4.01
N LYS A 213 24.16 11.96 4.62
CA LYS A 213 25.26 11.09 5.07
C LYS A 213 25.68 10.05 4.02
N GLY A 214 25.05 10.05 2.86
CA GLY A 214 25.30 9.10 1.78
C GLY A 214 24.06 8.33 1.34
N THR A 215 24.28 7.43 0.40
CA THR A 215 23.26 6.55 -0.18
C THR A 215 23.24 5.21 0.56
N HIS A 216 22.05 4.72 0.90
CA HIS A 216 21.84 3.39 1.47
C HIS A 216 20.71 2.67 0.73
N ILE A 217 20.86 1.36 0.52
CA ILE A 217 19.82 0.54 -0.11
C ILE A 217 18.91 -0.04 0.98
N LEU A 218 17.62 0.20 0.87
CA LEU A 218 16.60 -0.47 1.67
C LEU A 218 16.42 -1.90 1.14
N THR A 219 16.62 -2.88 2.02
CA THR A 219 16.63 -4.31 1.71
C THR A 219 15.69 -5.06 2.66
N PRO A 220 15.43 -6.36 2.44
CA PRO A 220 14.56 -7.12 3.33
C PRO A 220 15.03 -7.16 4.80
N THR A 221 16.32 -6.98 5.05
CA THR A 221 16.95 -7.16 6.37
C THR A 221 16.87 -5.93 7.28
N ASN A 222 16.45 -4.77 6.76
CA ASN A 222 16.33 -3.51 7.53
C ASN A 222 14.92 -2.89 7.44
N MET A 223 13.89 -3.72 7.23
CA MET A 223 12.47 -3.31 7.17
C MET A 223 11.87 -2.92 8.53
N PHE A 224 12.33 -3.54 9.62
CA PHE A 224 11.75 -3.33 10.96
C PHE A 224 12.76 -2.62 11.86
N ALA A 225 12.28 -1.77 12.76
CA ALA A 225 13.10 -1.31 13.88
C ALA A 225 13.63 -2.56 14.63
N PRO A 226 14.89 -2.56 15.11
CA PRO A 226 15.43 -3.69 15.84
C PRO A 226 14.50 -4.03 17.01
N ILE A 227 14.09 -5.30 17.10
CA ILE A 227 13.29 -5.79 18.24
C ILE A 227 14.13 -5.55 19.50
N PRO A 228 13.62 -4.84 20.51
CA PRO A 228 14.34 -4.66 21.76
C PRO A 228 14.74 -6.03 22.33
N GLN A 229 16.02 -6.22 22.63
CA GLN A 229 16.56 -7.48 23.16
C GLN A 229 15.88 -7.91 24.48
N SER A 230 15.16 -7.01 25.16
CA SER A 230 14.40 -7.29 26.38
C SER A 230 13.19 -8.22 26.17
N ILE A 231 12.74 -8.45 24.95
CA ILE A 231 11.61 -9.35 24.64
C ILE A 231 12.08 -10.78 24.32
N SER A 232 13.37 -10.97 24.06
CA SER A 232 13.94 -12.24 23.59
C SER A 232 14.27 -13.27 24.69
N LEU A 233 14.02 -12.97 25.97
CA LEU A 233 14.54 -13.76 27.10
C LEU A 233 13.51 -14.46 28.00
N GLN A 234 12.25 -14.59 27.58
CA GLN A 234 11.25 -15.36 28.36
C GLN A 234 10.36 -16.31 27.54
N LEU A 235 10.93 -16.98 26.54
CA LEU A 235 10.37 -18.21 25.97
C LEU A 235 11.46 -19.27 25.79
#